data_AF-A0A9D1KK76-F1
#
_entry.id   AF-A0A9D1KK76-F1
#
_cell.length_a   1.000
_cell.length_b   1.000
_cell.length_c   1.000
_cell.angle_alpha   90.00
_cell.angle_beta   90.00
_cell.angle_gamma   90.00
#
_symmetry.space_group_name_H-M   'P 1'
#
loop_
_entity.id
_entity.type
_entity.pdbx_description
1 polymer ?
#
loop_
_entity_poly.entity_id
_entity_poly.type
_entity_poly.pdbx_seq_one_letter_code
_entity_poly.pdbx_strand_id
1 'polypeptide(L)'
;MNLPNKLTLLRVFMIPAFVLFALWHFWEYNLLIALLIFALASLTDMLDGKIARSRHLITNFGKFLDPLADKALVMAALLVFVELGWVGSVPVMIILFREFMVSALRLVVKSGDGIVVAAGWFGKLKTAFSMIAICLILFTHGIDMAGLEISGDVLAISDAVLIWISAALTAGSGIQYLWAYRKAIDPNE
;
A
#
# COMPACT_ATOMS: atom_id res chain seq x y z
N MET A 1 4.66 26.68 -1.04
CA MET A 1 4.55 25.23 -0.76
C MET A 1 5.93 24.61 -0.70
N ASN A 2 6.22 23.87 0.36
CA ASN A 2 7.52 23.20 0.54
C ASN A 2 7.68 22.02 -0.41
N LEU A 3 8.93 21.65 -0.73
CA LEU A 3 9.26 20.53 -1.63
C LEU A 3 8.53 19.21 -1.27
N PRO A 4 8.42 18.80 0.01
CA PRO A 4 7.69 17.58 0.38
C PRO A 4 6.21 17.63 0.00
N ASN A 5 5.52 18.76 0.24
CA ASN A 5 4.10 18.88 -0.11
C ASN A 5 3.85 18.80 -1.64
N LYS A 6 4.81 19.24 -2.47
CA LYS A 6 4.70 19.09 -3.93
C LYS A 6 4.82 17.63 -4.36
N LEU A 7 5.68 16.86 -3.68
CA LEU A 7 5.87 15.44 -3.97
C LEU A 7 4.69 14.60 -3.47
N THR A 8 4.10 14.93 -2.32
CA THR A 8 2.82 14.34 -1.88
C THR A 8 1.70 14.59 -2.88
N LEU A 9 1.54 15.84 -3.36
CA LEU A 9 0.53 16.18 -4.37
C LEU A 9 0.77 15.45 -5.69
N LEU A 10 2.02 15.39 -6.13
CA LEU A 10 2.40 14.60 -7.30
C LEU A 10 1.93 13.14 -7.14
N ARG A 11 2.17 12.52 -5.98
CA ARG A 11 1.72 11.14 -5.70
C ARG A 11 0.21 10.99 -5.79
N VAL A 12 -0.55 11.95 -5.23
CA VAL A 12 -2.01 11.95 -5.32
C VAL A 12 -2.46 11.99 -6.78
N PHE A 13 -1.79 12.77 -7.65
CA PHE A 13 -2.06 12.78 -9.09
C PHE A 13 -1.58 11.52 -9.82
N MET A 14 -0.53 10.86 -9.32
CA MET A 14 -0.03 9.60 -9.89
C MET A 14 -0.98 8.43 -9.65
N ILE A 15 -1.84 8.46 -8.63
CA ILE A 15 -2.80 7.38 -8.36
C ILE A 15 -3.83 7.24 -9.49
N PRO A 16 -4.57 8.29 -9.92
CA PRO A 16 -5.44 8.21 -11.09
C PRO A 16 -4.70 7.80 -12.36
N ALA A 17 -3.49 8.30 -12.58
CA ALA A 17 -2.66 7.90 -13.72
C ALA A 17 -2.33 6.40 -13.69
N PHE A 18 -1.92 5.88 -12.52
CA PHE A 18 -1.70 4.45 -12.31
C PHE A 18 -2.95 3.64 -12.67
N VAL A 19 -4.12 4.00 -12.14
CA VAL A 19 -5.38 3.29 -12.42
C VAL A 19 -5.72 3.33 -13.90
N LEU A 20 -5.54 4.48 -14.55
CA LEU A 20 -5.77 4.65 -15.99
C LEU A 20 -4.90 3.69 -16.81
N PHE A 21 -3.59 3.65 -16.57
CA PHE A 21 -2.67 2.78 -17.31
C PHE A 21 -2.85 1.30 -16.93
N ALA A 22 -3.29 0.98 -15.72
CA ALA A 22 -3.51 -0.39 -15.29
C ALA A 22 -4.81 -1.00 -15.86
N LEU A 23 -5.87 -0.20 -16.05
CA LEU A 23 -7.16 -0.68 -16.54
C LEU A 23 -7.37 -0.48 -18.04
N TRP A 24 -6.80 0.57 -18.63
CA TRP A 24 -7.06 0.90 -20.03
C TRP A 24 -5.94 0.43 -20.96
N HIS A 25 -6.35 -0.23 -22.05
CA HIS A 25 -5.42 -0.72 -23.05
C HIS A 25 -5.24 0.29 -24.20
N PHE A 26 -4.35 1.27 -24.02
CA PHE A 26 -3.87 2.14 -25.08
C PHE A 26 -2.74 1.49 -25.90
N TRP A 27 -1.69 0.98 -25.23
CA TRP A 27 -0.52 0.31 -25.82
C TRP A 27 -0.20 -1.03 -25.15
N GLU A 28 0.63 -1.85 -25.80
CA GLU A 28 1.11 -3.15 -25.29
C GLU A 28 1.86 -3.03 -23.96
N TYR A 29 2.49 -1.87 -23.70
CA TYR A 29 3.32 -1.64 -22.51
C TYR A 29 2.60 -0.94 -21.35
N ASN A 30 1.26 -0.78 -21.37
CA ASN A 30 0.59 0.04 -20.34
C ASN A 30 0.80 -0.50 -18.91
N LEU A 31 0.82 -1.82 -18.73
CA LEU A 31 1.08 -2.40 -17.41
C LEU A 31 2.51 -2.14 -16.93
N LEU A 32 3.49 -2.10 -17.83
CA LEU A 32 4.86 -1.70 -17.49
C LEU A 32 4.94 -0.20 -17.16
N ILE A 33 4.14 0.63 -17.83
CA ILE A 33 3.99 2.05 -17.48
C ILE A 33 3.32 2.18 -16.10
N ALA A 34 2.26 1.42 -15.82
CA ALA A 34 1.59 1.38 -14.53
C ALA A 34 2.54 0.93 -13.41
N LEU A 35 3.36 -0.10 -13.66
CA LEU A 35 4.44 -0.53 -12.77
C LEU A 35 5.41 0.61 -12.49
N LEU A 36 5.86 1.32 -13.53
CA LEU A 36 6.80 2.44 -13.39
C LEU A 36 6.18 3.58 -12.56
N ILE A 37 4.91 3.92 -12.80
CA ILE A 37 4.17 4.92 -12.02
C ILE A 37 4.07 4.47 -10.55
N PHE A 38 3.68 3.21 -10.30
CA PHE A 38 3.54 2.66 -8.95
C PHE A 38 4.88 2.65 -8.20
N ALA A 39 5.96 2.22 -8.86
CA ALA A 39 7.30 2.16 -8.29
C ALA A 39 7.82 3.57 -7.96
N LEU A 40 7.66 4.54 -8.87
CA LEU A 40 8.04 5.93 -8.62
C LEU A 40 7.20 6.57 -7.50
N ALA A 41 5.90 6.31 -7.45
CA ALA A 41 5.01 6.80 -6.40
C ALA A 41 5.39 6.23 -5.02
N SER A 42 5.80 4.96 -4.96
CA SER A 42 6.27 4.29 -3.74
C SER A 42 7.66 4.77 -3.31
N LEU A 43 8.57 4.99 -4.25
CA LEU A 43 9.92 5.50 -3.98
C LEU A 43 9.91 6.95 -3.50
N THR A 44 9.06 7.80 -4.10
CA THR A 44 8.90 9.19 -3.68
C THR A 44 8.42 9.28 -2.23
N ASP A 45 7.55 8.39 -1.75
CA ASP A 45 7.17 8.33 -0.32
C ASP A 45 8.35 8.12 0.62
N MET A 46 9.20 7.15 0.30
CA MET A 46 10.37 6.86 1.11
C MET A 46 11.34 8.05 1.13
N LEU A 47 11.50 8.75 0.01
CA LEU A 47 12.39 9.91 -0.10
C LEU A 47 11.82 11.15 0.61
N ASP A 48 10.53 11.44 0.45
CA ASP A 48 9.84 12.56 1.09
C ASP A 48 9.88 12.44 2.60
N GLY A 49 9.59 11.25 3.12
CA GLY A 49 9.65 10.97 4.55
C GLY A 49 11.05 11.17 5.13
N LYS A 50 12.12 10.96 4.35
CA LYS A 50 13.51 11.22 4.78
C LYS A 50 13.86 12.70 4.71
N ILE A 51 13.50 13.38 3.62
CA ILE A 51 13.82 14.80 3.38
C ILE A 51 13.04 15.72 4.32
N ALA A 52 11.76 15.45 4.55
CA ALA A 52 10.93 16.24 5.46
C ALA A 52 11.42 16.14 6.91
N ARG A 53 11.88 14.94 7.33
CA ARG A 53 12.47 14.73 8.66
C ARG A 53 13.85 15.38 8.80
N SER A 54 14.70 15.33 7.77
CA SER A 54 16.06 15.89 7.84
C SER A 54 16.11 17.41 7.74
N ARG A 55 15.10 18.06 7.14
CA ARG A 55 15.05 19.52 6.97
C ARG A 55 14.08 20.24 7.90
N HIS A 56 13.46 19.55 8.85
CA HIS A 56 12.42 20.09 9.74
C HIS A 56 11.25 20.79 9.01
N LEU A 57 11.02 20.47 7.73
CA LEU A 57 9.99 21.08 6.88
C LEU A 57 8.64 20.37 7.02
N ILE A 58 8.26 20.07 8.26
CA ILE A 58 7.06 19.31 8.58
C ILE A 58 5.86 20.24 8.58
N THR A 59 4.94 20.06 7.63
CA THR A 59 3.67 20.83 7.59
C THR A 59 2.50 19.98 8.09
N ASN A 60 1.47 20.61 8.66
CA ASN A 60 0.26 19.90 9.10
C ASN A 60 -0.49 19.25 7.91
N PHE A 61 -0.45 19.90 6.75
CA PHE A 61 -1.05 19.39 5.52
C PHE A 61 -0.35 18.12 5.02
N GLY A 62 0.99 18.11 4.93
CA GLY A 62 1.75 16.92 4.55
C GLY A 62 1.56 15.76 5.53
N LYS A 63 1.57 16.03 6.84
CA LYS A 63 1.29 15.04 7.89
C LYS A 63 -0.06 14.31 7.71
N PHE A 64 -1.06 14.99 7.17
CA PHE A 64 -2.38 14.43 6.93
C PHE A 64 -2.46 13.70 5.58
N LEU A 65 -1.90 14.29 4.51
CA LEU A 65 -1.98 13.71 3.17
C LEU A 65 -1.04 12.53 2.94
N ASP A 66 0.16 12.51 3.52
CA ASP A 66 1.14 11.43 3.27
C ASP A 66 0.56 10.04 3.64
N PRO A 67 -0.02 9.84 4.84
CA PRO A 67 -0.59 8.54 5.21
C PRO A 67 -1.87 8.18 4.45
N LEU A 68 -2.54 9.19 3.86
CA LEU A 68 -3.74 8.98 3.05
C LEU A 68 -3.35 8.53 1.63
N ALA A 69 -2.41 9.24 1.01
CA ALA A 69 -1.92 8.94 -0.34
C ALA A 69 -1.21 7.58 -0.39
N ASP A 70 -0.41 7.24 0.62
CA ASP A 70 0.28 5.95 0.72
C ASP A 70 -0.72 4.77 0.70
N LYS A 71 -1.75 4.81 1.55
CA LYS A 71 -2.78 3.77 1.56
C LYS A 71 -3.61 3.78 0.29
N ALA A 72 -3.97 4.96 -0.22
CA ALA A 72 -4.80 5.06 -1.41
C ALA A 72 -4.13 4.40 -2.63
N LEU A 73 -2.80 4.55 -2.80
CA LEU A 73 -2.06 3.90 -3.89
C LEU A 73 -2.11 2.38 -3.80
N VAL A 74 -1.82 1.81 -2.62
CA VAL A 74 -1.85 0.35 -2.40
C VAL A 74 -3.27 -0.20 -2.57
N MET A 75 -4.28 0.48 -2.01
CA MET A 75 -5.67 0.09 -2.15
C MET A 75 -6.14 0.13 -3.61
N ALA A 76 -5.76 1.17 -4.36
CA ALA A 76 -6.09 1.28 -5.78
C ALA A 76 -5.50 0.11 -6.58
N ALA A 77 -4.23 -0.25 -6.34
CA ALA A 77 -3.60 -1.39 -7.01
C ALA A 77 -4.32 -2.71 -6.71
N LEU A 78 -4.62 -2.98 -5.44
CA LEU A 78 -5.32 -4.22 -5.06
C LEU A 78 -6.74 -4.29 -5.64
N LEU A 79 -7.47 -3.17 -5.68
CA LEU A 79 -8.81 -3.12 -6.28
C LEU A 79 -8.76 -3.33 -7.79
N VAL A 80 -7.77 -2.74 -8.48
CA VAL A 80 -7.53 -2.99 -9.90
C VAL A 80 -7.26 -4.46 -10.16
N PHE A 81 -6.46 -5.14 -9.34
CA PHE A 81 -6.19 -6.56 -9.53
C PHE A 81 -7.42 -7.44 -9.32
N VAL A 82 -8.34 -7.04 -8.42
CA VAL A 82 -9.62 -7.73 -8.25
C VAL A 82 -10.51 -7.53 -9.47
N GLU A 83 -10.58 -6.31 -10.00
CA GLU A 83 -11.34 -5.98 -11.22
C GLU A 83 -10.82 -6.77 -12.43
N LEU A 84 -9.50 -6.89 -12.56
CA LEU A 84 -8.84 -7.67 -13.62
C LEU A 84 -8.90 -9.19 -13.40
N GLY A 85 -9.43 -9.64 -12.26
CA GLY A 85 -9.55 -11.06 -11.93
C GLY A 85 -8.23 -11.76 -11.58
N TRP A 86 -7.13 -11.01 -11.40
CA TRP A 86 -5.80 -11.57 -11.09
C TRP A 86 -5.72 -12.08 -9.65
N VAL A 87 -6.50 -11.48 -8.74
CA VAL A 87 -6.44 -11.79 -7.31
C VAL A 87 -7.84 -11.92 -6.73
N GLY A 88 -8.00 -12.81 -5.74
CA GLY A 88 -9.27 -13.01 -5.06
C GLY A 88 -9.66 -11.81 -4.19
N SER A 89 -10.97 -11.52 -4.10
CA SER A 89 -11.49 -10.43 -3.26
C SER A 89 -11.28 -10.67 -1.76
N VAL A 90 -11.31 -11.93 -1.31
CA VAL A 90 -11.15 -12.31 0.11
C VAL A 90 -9.83 -11.83 0.73
N PRO A 91 -8.64 -12.16 0.19
CA PRO A 91 -7.39 -11.68 0.77
C PRO A 91 -7.26 -10.15 0.68
N VAL A 92 -7.81 -9.52 -0.38
CA VAL A 92 -7.84 -8.06 -0.49
C VAL A 92 -8.69 -7.43 0.61
N MET A 93 -9.88 -7.98 0.90
CA MET A 93 -10.72 -7.51 2.01
C MET A 93 -10.02 -7.61 3.36
N ILE A 94 -9.26 -8.68 3.63
CA ILE A 94 -8.44 -8.81 4.84
C ILE A 94 -7.42 -7.67 4.94
N ILE A 95 -6.74 -7.37 3.83
CA ILE A 95 -5.75 -6.30 3.78
C ILE A 95 -6.40 -4.94 4.05
N LEU A 96 -7.50 -4.63 3.36
CA LEU A 96 -8.23 -3.37 3.49
C LEU A 96 -8.77 -3.18 4.91
N PHE A 97 -9.48 -4.18 5.44
CA PHE A 97 -10.06 -4.13 6.78
C PHE A 97 -9.00 -3.81 7.83
N ARG A 98 -7.85 -4.48 7.77
CA ARG A 98 -6.74 -4.22 8.69
C ARG A 98 -6.21 -2.80 8.54
N GLU A 99 -6.06 -2.28 7.33
CA GLU A 99 -5.55 -0.92 7.13
C GLU A 99 -6.46 0.14 7.72
N PHE A 100 -7.78 -0.01 7.59
CA PHE A 100 -8.74 0.86 8.26
C PHE A 100 -8.70 0.68 9.78
N MET A 101 -8.72 -0.58 10.26
CA MET A 101 -8.68 -0.90 11.70
C MET A 101 -7.46 -0.28 12.40
N VAL A 102 -6.24 -0.51 11.91
CA VAL A 102 -5.02 0.02 12.53
C VAL A 102 -4.97 1.55 12.46
N SER A 103 -5.52 2.14 11.40
CA SER A 103 -5.63 3.60 11.27
C SER A 103 -6.59 4.20 12.30
N ALA A 104 -7.76 3.59 12.46
CA ALA A 104 -8.76 4.01 13.44
C ALA A 104 -8.23 3.87 14.88
N LEU A 105 -7.64 2.71 15.22
CA LEU A 105 -7.02 2.49 16.53
C LEU A 105 -5.98 3.56 16.87
N ARG A 106 -5.10 3.89 15.91
CA ARG A 106 -4.07 4.92 16.12
C ARG A 106 -4.66 6.31 16.35
N LEU A 107 -5.81 6.62 15.74
CA LEU A 107 -6.50 7.89 15.93
C LEU A 107 -7.11 7.99 17.32
N VAL A 108 -7.79 6.94 17.77
CA VAL A 108 -8.45 6.87 19.09
C VAL A 108 -7.41 6.97 20.20
N VAL A 109 -6.33 6.18 20.14
CA VAL A 109 -5.31 6.15 21.21
C VAL A 109 -4.49 7.43 21.28
N LYS A 110 -4.27 8.12 20.15
CA LYS A 110 -3.64 9.46 20.16
C LYS A 110 -4.51 10.52 20.83
N SER A 111 -5.82 10.31 20.88
CA SER A 111 -6.78 11.29 21.40
C SER A 111 -7.09 11.08 22.89
N GLY A 112 -6.79 9.90 23.45
CA GLY A 112 -7.02 9.54 24.86
C GLY A 112 -5.75 9.52 25.70
N ASP A 113 -5.03 8.39 25.71
CA ASP A 113 -4.00 8.08 26.72
C ASP A 113 -2.55 8.43 26.34
N GLY A 114 -2.31 8.91 25.10
CA GLY A 114 -0.96 9.28 24.64
C GLY A 114 0.01 8.11 24.46
N ILE A 115 -0.43 6.85 24.58
CA ILE A 115 0.41 5.65 24.40
C ILE A 115 0.78 5.52 22.91
N VAL A 116 2.02 5.86 22.57
CA VAL A 116 2.56 5.69 21.22
C VAL A 116 3.17 4.30 21.08
N VAL A 117 2.39 3.33 20.58
CA VAL A 117 2.94 2.02 20.22
C VAL A 117 3.72 2.13 18.91
N ALA A 118 5.03 1.97 19.00
CA ALA A 118 5.91 1.91 17.83
C ALA A 118 5.55 0.72 16.93
N ALA A 119 5.73 0.87 15.62
CA ALA A 119 5.46 -0.21 14.67
C ALA A 119 6.39 -1.40 14.93
N GLY A 120 5.80 -2.56 15.23
CA GLY A 120 6.51 -3.82 15.33
C GLY A 120 7.15 -4.24 13.99
N TRP A 121 8.15 -5.12 14.06
CA TRP A 121 8.88 -5.63 12.90
C TRP A 121 7.96 -6.23 11.83
N PHE A 122 6.89 -6.93 12.23
CA PHE A 122 5.86 -7.47 11.34
C PHE A 122 5.16 -6.39 10.49
N GLY A 123 4.97 -5.19 11.04
CA GLY A 123 4.37 -4.07 10.30
C GLY A 123 5.25 -3.61 9.13
N LYS A 124 6.58 -3.58 9.32
CA LYS A 124 7.54 -3.23 8.26
C LYS A 124 7.63 -4.33 7.21
N LEU A 125 7.71 -5.59 7.66
CA LEU A 125 7.78 -6.76 6.78
C LEU A 125 6.55 -6.83 5.86
N LYS A 126 5.36 -6.62 6.43
CA LYS A 126 4.10 -6.55 5.70
C LYS A 126 4.11 -5.51 4.59
N THR A 127 4.54 -4.28 4.89
CA THR A 127 4.56 -3.20 3.89
C THR A 127 5.56 -3.50 2.77
N ALA A 128 6.77 -3.94 3.13
CA ALA A 128 7.78 -4.32 2.13
C ALA A 128 7.26 -5.43 1.21
N PHE A 129 6.65 -6.47 1.79
CA PHE A 129 6.11 -7.59 1.04
C PHE A 129 4.94 -7.15 0.15
N SER A 130 4.02 -6.32 0.64
CA SER A 130 2.86 -5.83 -0.14
C SER A 130 3.31 -5.06 -1.36
N MET A 131 4.29 -4.15 -1.21
CA MET A 131 4.82 -3.36 -2.31
C MET A 131 5.53 -4.26 -3.35
N ILE A 132 6.32 -5.22 -2.89
CA ILE A 132 7.01 -6.18 -3.78
C ILE A 132 5.98 -7.05 -4.52
N ALA A 133 4.97 -7.56 -3.84
CA ALA A 133 3.91 -8.36 -4.45
C ALA A 133 3.18 -7.60 -5.56
N ILE A 134 2.80 -6.35 -5.31
CA ILE A 134 2.15 -5.50 -6.32
C ILE A 134 3.05 -5.26 -7.53
N CYS A 135 4.33 -4.94 -7.29
CA CYS A 135 5.29 -4.75 -8.38
C CYS A 135 5.50 -6.04 -9.20
N LEU A 136 5.58 -7.20 -8.55
CA LEU A 136 5.75 -8.48 -9.22
C LEU A 136 4.55 -8.83 -10.09
N ILE A 137 3.33 -8.67 -9.57
CA ILE A 137 2.09 -8.93 -10.33
C ILE A 137 2.01 -8.00 -11.55
N LEU A 138 2.26 -6.70 -11.38
CA LEU A 138 2.29 -5.76 -12.52
C LEU A 138 3.37 -6.11 -13.54
N PHE A 139 4.53 -6.57 -13.07
CA PHE A 139 5.64 -6.97 -13.93
C PHE A 139 5.32 -8.22 -14.73
N THR A 140 4.83 -9.29 -14.09
CA THR A 140 4.52 -10.57 -14.74
C THR A 140 3.40 -10.44 -15.76
N HIS A 141 2.32 -9.74 -15.43
CA HIS A 141 1.27 -9.44 -16.40
C HIS A 141 1.74 -8.46 -17.48
N GLY A 142 2.62 -7.51 -17.14
CA GLY A 142 3.16 -6.56 -18.11
C GLY A 142 4.10 -7.18 -19.14
N ILE A 143 4.91 -8.17 -18.76
CA ILE A 143 5.76 -8.91 -19.71
C ILE A 143 4.94 -9.90 -20.54
N ASP A 144 3.91 -10.52 -19.97
CA ASP A 144 2.97 -11.37 -20.70
C ASP A 144 2.25 -10.58 -21.79
N MET A 145 1.72 -9.39 -21.46
CA MET A 145 1.12 -8.47 -22.43
C MET A 145 2.11 -7.93 -23.48
N ALA A 146 3.40 -7.90 -23.16
CA ALA A 146 4.46 -7.47 -24.09
C ALA A 146 4.99 -8.60 -25.00
N GLY A 147 4.37 -9.80 -24.95
CA GLY A 147 4.67 -10.92 -25.84
C GLY A 147 5.67 -11.94 -25.29
N LEU A 148 6.08 -11.83 -24.01
CA LEU A 148 6.79 -12.91 -23.32
C LEU A 148 5.75 -13.83 -22.69
N GLU A 149 5.19 -14.75 -23.48
CA GLU A 149 4.11 -15.65 -23.05
C GLU A 149 4.47 -16.39 -21.76
N ILE A 150 3.69 -16.12 -20.70
CA ILE A 150 3.75 -16.87 -19.45
C ILE A 150 2.49 -17.74 -19.37
N SER A 151 2.65 -18.98 -18.91
CA SER A 151 1.50 -19.83 -18.67
C SER A 151 0.50 -19.16 -17.70
N GLY A 152 -0.75 -19.03 -18.13
CA GLY A 152 -1.81 -18.41 -17.32
C GLY A 152 -2.02 -19.10 -15.97
N ASP A 153 -1.82 -20.42 -15.89
CA ASP A 153 -1.89 -21.16 -14.62
C ASP A 153 -0.76 -20.74 -13.67
N VAL A 154 0.44 -20.49 -14.21
CA VAL A 154 1.59 -20.03 -13.42
C VAL A 154 1.32 -18.63 -12.88
N LEU A 155 0.78 -17.73 -13.70
CA LEU A 155 0.38 -16.39 -13.26
C LEU A 155 -0.68 -16.44 -12.16
N ALA A 156 -1.77 -17.20 -12.39
CA ALA A 156 -2.85 -17.30 -11.42
C ALA A 156 -2.38 -17.86 -10.07
N ILE A 157 -1.52 -18.89 -10.08
CA ILE A 157 -0.95 -19.45 -8.86
C ILE A 157 0.00 -18.45 -8.20
N SER A 158 0.87 -17.77 -8.97
CA SER A 158 1.82 -16.81 -8.41
C SER A 158 1.10 -15.64 -7.74
N ASP A 159 0.06 -15.10 -8.38
CA ASP A 159 -0.67 -13.94 -7.89
C ASP A 159 -1.46 -14.28 -6.63
N ALA A 160 -2.11 -15.46 -6.63
CA ALA A 160 -2.79 -15.97 -5.46
C ALA A 160 -1.83 -16.15 -4.28
N VAL A 161 -0.68 -16.79 -4.49
CA VAL A 161 0.33 -17.02 -3.43
C VAL A 161 0.85 -15.68 -2.88
N LEU A 162 1.22 -14.74 -3.75
CA LEU A 162 1.71 -13.42 -3.35
C LEU A 162 0.68 -12.68 -2.51
N ILE A 163 -0.58 -12.62 -2.96
CA ILE A 163 -1.62 -11.87 -2.24
C ILE A 163 -2.03 -12.56 -0.93
N TRP A 164 -2.08 -13.89 -0.87
CA TRP A 164 -2.38 -14.60 0.37
C TRP A 164 -1.26 -14.46 1.42
N ILE A 165 0.01 -14.49 1.02
CA ILE A 165 1.12 -14.20 1.94
C ILE A 165 1.02 -12.75 2.45
N SER A 166 0.73 -11.80 1.56
CA SER A 166 0.51 -10.40 1.94
C SER A 166 -0.64 -10.27 2.93
N ALA A 167 -1.76 -10.93 2.69
CA ALA A 167 -2.91 -10.95 3.59
C ALA A 167 -2.58 -11.57 4.96
N ALA A 168 -1.83 -12.68 5.00
CA ALA A 168 -1.41 -13.33 6.24
C ALA A 168 -0.48 -12.44 7.07
N LEU A 169 0.53 -11.81 6.45
CA LEU A 169 1.40 -10.83 7.11
C LEU A 169 0.60 -9.62 7.61
N THR A 170 -0.40 -9.20 6.84
CA THR A 170 -1.32 -8.11 7.19
C THR A 170 -2.14 -8.44 8.42
N ALA A 171 -2.80 -9.60 8.43
CA ALA A 171 -3.58 -10.10 9.54
C ALA A 171 -2.73 -10.26 10.81
N GLY A 172 -1.57 -10.92 10.71
CA GLY A 172 -0.65 -11.10 11.84
C GLY A 172 -0.18 -9.78 12.44
N SER A 173 0.14 -8.80 11.58
CA SER A 173 0.45 -7.45 12.05
C SER A 173 -0.74 -6.73 12.68
N GLY A 174 -1.96 -6.96 12.18
CA GLY A 174 -3.19 -6.43 12.77
C GLY A 174 -3.44 -6.95 14.19
N ILE A 175 -3.26 -8.27 14.40
CA ILE A 175 -3.36 -8.91 15.72
C ILE A 175 -2.33 -8.33 16.68
N GLN A 176 -1.08 -8.17 16.24
CA GLN A 176 -0.04 -7.54 17.06
C GLN A 176 -0.45 -6.12 17.50
N TYR A 177 -1.06 -5.35 16.60
CA TYR A 177 -1.53 -4.01 16.90
C TYR A 177 -2.68 -4.00 17.89
N LEU A 178 -3.67 -4.87 17.72
CA LEU A 178 -4.78 -5.01 18.67
C LEU A 178 -4.28 -5.40 20.06
N TRP A 179 -3.36 -6.36 20.14
CA TRP A 179 -2.79 -6.80 21.40
C TRP A 179 -1.97 -5.71 22.09
N ALA A 180 -1.20 -4.93 21.32
CA ALA A 180 -0.43 -3.82 21.87
C ALA A 180 -1.32 -2.67 22.38
N TYR A 181 -2.48 -2.46 21.77
CA TYR A 181 -3.44 -1.43 22.18
C TYR A 181 -4.51 -1.92 23.17
N ARG A 182 -4.51 -3.20 23.57
CA ARG A 182 -5.56 -3.77 24.43
C ARG A 182 -5.84 -2.96 25.70
N LYS A 183 -4.79 -2.47 26.37
CA LYS A 183 -4.90 -1.68 27.61
C LYS A 183 -5.44 -0.26 27.40
N ALA A 184 -5.34 0.26 26.18
CA ALA A 184 -5.90 1.56 25.82
C ALA A 184 -7.34 1.44 25.29
N ILE A 185 -7.76 0.23 24.89
CA ILE A 185 -9.11 -0.05 24.41
C ILE A 185 -10.02 -0.41 25.59
N ASP A 186 -9.49 -1.13 26.59
CA ASP A 186 -10.17 -1.44 27.84
C ASP A 186 -9.32 -0.99 29.03
N PRO A 187 -9.50 0.26 29.52
CA PRO A 187 -8.72 0.81 30.63
C PRO A 187 -9.13 0.26 32.01
N ASN A 188 -10.15 -0.60 32.09
CA ASN A 188 -10.71 -1.10 33.35
C ASN A 188 -10.24 -2.52 33.73
N GLU A 189 -9.24 -3.08 33.03
CA GLU A 189 -8.45 -4.26 33.45
C GLU A 189 -7.07 -3.92 34.03
#